data_AF-A0A1V3FZI3-F1
#
_entry.id   AF-A0A1V3FZI3-F1
#
_cell.length_a   1.000
_cell.length_b   1.000
_cell.length_c   1.000
_cell.angle_alpha   90.00
_cell.angle_beta   90.00
_cell.angle_gamma   90.00
#
_symmetry.space_group_name_H-M   'P 1'
#
loop_
_entity.id
_entity.type
_entity.pdbx_description
1 polymer ?
#
loop_
_entity_poly.entity_id
_entity_poly.type
_entity_poly.pdbx_seq_one_letter_code
_entity_poly.pdbx_strand_id
1 'polypeptide(L)'
;MDETIIASIAATVAGLAGVVVSKWLPQKGSTEDALIGRLAARLEDVESRVGVLEARERALLGYVSVLRFHIDSGKGPPAPDWPEGLV
;
A
#
# COMPACT_ATOMS: atom_id res chain seq x y z
N MET A 1 37.72 -52.19 5.69
CA MET A 1 37.34 -50.87 5.13
C MET A 1 36.37 -50.30 6.15
N ASP A 2 36.84 -49.35 6.93
CA ASP A 2 36.27 -49.04 8.24
C ASP A 2 34.95 -48.27 8.12
N GLU A 3 33.98 -48.60 8.97
CA GLU A 3 32.63 -48.00 9.02
C GLU A 3 32.65 -46.46 9.11
N THR A 4 33.73 -45.90 9.63
CA THR A 4 34.00 -44.46 9.71
C THR A 4 34.12 -43.79 8.34
N ILE A 5 34.69 -44.48 7.35
CA ILE A 5 34.80 -43.95 5.97
C ILE A 5 33.42 -43.95 5.30
N ILE A 6 32.62 -45.00 5.52
CA ILE A 6 31.28 -45.13 4.96
C ILE A 6 30.34 -44.06 5.56
N ALA A 7 30.41 -43.85 6.88
CA ALA A 7 29.64 -42.82 7.56
C ALA A 7 30.01 -41.40 7.10
N SER A 8 31.30 -41.13 6.89
CA SER A 8 31.79 -39.84 6.40
C SER A 8 31.33 -39.54 4.96
N ILE A 9 31.39 -40.53 4.07
CA ILE A 9 30.90 -40.40 2.70
C ILE A 9 29.38 -40.16 2.70
N ALA A 10 28.64 -40.93 3.50
CA ALA A 10 27.18 -40.77 3.61
C ALA A 10 26.78 -39.38 4.12
N ALA A 11 27.47 -38.87 5.14
CA ALA A 11 27.22 -37.53 5.68
C ALA A 11 27.51 -36.42 4.66
N THR A 12 28.57 -36.58 3.87
CA THR A 12 28.95 -35.61 2.85
C THR A 12 27.95 -35.58 1.69
N VAL A 13 27.44 -36.75 1.27
CA VAL A 13 26.40 -36.86 0.25
C VAL A 13 25.06 -36.29 0.74
N ALA A 14 24.69 -36.55 2.00
CA ALA A 14 23.47 -35.99 2.59
C ALA A 14 23.55 -34.46 2.70
N GLY A 15 24.71 -33.90 3.08
CA GLY A 15 24.94 -32.47 3.11
C GLY A 15 24.81 -31.81 1.73
N LEU A 16 25.41 -32.42 0.70
CA LEU A 16 25.29 -31.94 -0.68
C LEU A 16 23.87 -32.06 -1.23
N ALA A 17 23.16 -33.15 -0.93
CA ALA A 17 21.76 -33.31 -1.31
C ALA A 17 20.87 -32.24 -0.66
N GLY A 18 21.11 -31.90 0.61
CA GLY A 18 20.39 -30.81 1.30
C GLY A 18 20.59 -29.44 0.64
N VAL A 19 21.82 -29.14 0.18
CA VAL A 19 22.15 -27.88 -0.52
C VAL A 19 21.51 -27.81 -1.91
N VAL A 20 21.44 -28.94 -2.62
CA VAL A 20 20.79 -28.98 -3.94
C VAL A 20 19.28 -28.82 -3.78
N VAL A 21 18.66 -29.49 -2.80
CA VAL A 21 17.22 -29.40 -2.54
C VAL A 21 16.80 -28.00 -2.08
N SER A 22 17.62 -27.32 -1.27
CA SER A 22 17.30 -25.95 -0.80
C SER A 22 17.24 -24.92 -1.93
N LYS A 23 17.96 -25.15 -3.04
CA LYS A 23 17.91 -24.30 -4.24
C LYS A 23 16.60 -24.42 -5.03
N TRP A 24 15.85 -25.52 -4.85
CA TRP A 24 14.57 -25.78 -5.51
C TRP A 24 13.36 -25.51 -4.62
N LEU A 25 13.56 -25.18 -3.34
CA LEU A 25 12.48 -24.70 -2.49
C LEU A 25 12.12 -23.27 -2.91
N PRO A 26 10.85 -22.98 -3.26
CA PRO A 26 10.44 -21.62 -3.58
C PRO A 26 10.73 -20.71 -2.39
N GLN A 27 11.46 -19.61 -2.64
CA GLN A 27 11.78 -18.60 -1.63
C GLN A 27 10.47 -18.07 -1.03
N LYS A 28 10.14 -18.54 0.17
CA LYS A 28 8.99 -18.07 0.96
C LYS A 28 8.95 -16.54 1.08
N GLY A 29 10.12 -15.88 1.09
CA GLY A 29 10.27 -14.43 1.08
C GLY A 29 9.72 -13.74 -0.18
N SER A 30 9.82 -14.35 -1.36
CA SER A 30 9.38 -13.70 -2.61
C SER A 30 7.87 -13.45 -2.65
N THR A 31 7.07 -14.36 -2.09
CA THR A 31 5.61 -14.20 -1.97
C THR A 31 5.21 -13.20 -0.89
N GLU A 32 5.95 -13.15 0.22
CA GLU A 32 5.67 -12.24 1.33
C GLU A 32 6.01 -10.80 0.95
N ASP A 33 7.18 -10.59 0.31
CA ASP A 33 7.60 -9.28 -0.20
C ASP A 33 6.63 -8.74 -1.26
N ALA A 34 6.11 -9.61 -2.14
CA ALA A 34 5.11 -9.22 -3.14
C ALA A 34 3.77 -8.81 -2.50
N LEU A 35 3.35 -9.49 -1.43
CA LEU A 35 2.15 -9.13 -0.68
C LEU A 35 2.34 -7.81 0.06
N ILE A 36 3.48 -7.63 0.71
CA ILE A 36 3.84 -6.37 1.40
C ILE A 36 3.84 -5.22 0.41
N GLY A 37 4.46 -5.37 -0.76
CA GLY A 37 4.46 -4.35 -1.80
C GLY A 37 3.05 -3.98 -2.29
N ARG A 38 2.18 -4.99 -2.46
CA ARG A 38 0.77 -4.75 -2.85
C ARG A 38 -0.03 -4.05 -1.75
N LEU A 39 0.22 -4.39 -0.49
CA LEU A 39 -0.42 -3.75 0.66
C LEU A 39 0.03 -2.29 0.77
N ALA A 40 1.33 -2.01 0.64
CA ALA A 40 1.87 -0.65 0.67
C ALA A 40 1.28 0.23 -0.45
N ALA A 41 1.26 -0.27 -1.70
CA ALA A 41 0.68 0.47 -2.82
C ALA A 41 -0.82 0.75 -2.64
N ARG A 42 -1.56 -0.17 -2.03
CA ARG A 42 -2.99 0.03 -1.73
C ARG A 42 -3.20 1.03 -0.60
N LEU A 43 -2.30 1.07 0.37
CA LEU A 43 -2.31 2.04 1.46
C LEU A 43 -2.07 3.45 0.91
N GLU A 44 -1.08 3.62 0.05
CA GLU A 44 -0.76 4.88 -0.62
C GLU A 44 -1.93 5.40 -1.49
N ASP A 45 -2.58 4.53 -2.28
CA ASP A 45 -3.78 4.89 -3.04
C ASP A 45 -4.92 5.37 -2.13
N VAL A 46 -5.17 4.67 -1.02
CA VAL A 46 -6.23 5.04 -0.09
C VAL A 46 -5.91 6.35 0.62
N GLU A 47 -4.68 6.55 1.08
CA GLU A 47 -4.22 7.81 1.70
C GLU A 47 -4.36 8.99 0.73
N SER A 48 -3.96 8.81 -0.53
CA SER A 48 -4.14 9.82 -1.57
C SER A 48 -5.61 10.19 -1.78
N ARG A 49 -6.48 9.18 -1.88
CA ARG A 49 -7.93 9.39 -2.05
C ARG A 49 -8.56 10.07 -0.84
N VAL A 50 -8.15 9.71 0.37
CA VAL A 50 -8.60 10.37 1.61
C VAL A 50 -8.17 11.83 1.61
N GLY A 51 -6.91 12.13 1.26
CA GLY A 51 -6.43 13.52 1.19
C GLY A 51 -7.24 14.40 0.22
N VAL A 52 -7.60 13.86 -0.95
CA VAL A 52 -8.48 14.56 -1.91
C VAL A 52 -9.87 14.81 -1.33
N LEU A 53 -10.44 13.81 -0.64
CA LEU A 53 -11.76 13.93 -0.01
C LEU A 53 -11.77 14.95 1.13
N GLU A 54 -10.75 14.95 2.00
CA GLU A 54 -10.60 15.92 3.08
C GLU A 54 -10.44 17.35 2.55
N ALA A 55 -9.69 17.54 1.46
CA ALA A 55 -9.58 18.83 0.79
C ALA A 55 -10.93 19.31 0.25
N ARG A 56 -11.69 18.41 -0.38
CA ARG A 56 -13.04 18.69 -0.88
C ARG A 56 -14.02 19.03 0.24
N GLU A 57 -13.99 18.30 1.35
CA GLU A 57 -14.84 18.55 2.51
C GLU A 57 -14.55 19.93 3.12
N ARG A 58 -13.27 20.29 3.28
CA ARG A 58 -12.87 21.61 3.77
C ARG A 58 -13.37 22.73 2.87
N ALA A 59 -13.27 22.57 1.55
CA ALA A 59 -13.79 23.54 0.59
C ALA A 59 -15.33 23.67 0.68
N LEU A 60 -16.04 22.54 0.81
CA LEU A 60 -17.49 22.52 0.96
C LEU A 60 -17.94 23.23 2.25
N LEU A 61 -17.30 22.93 3.38
CA LEU A 61 -17.59 23.58 4.66
C LEU A 61 -17.32 25.09 4.58
N GLY A 62 -16.24 25.50 3.92
CA GLY A 62 -15.95 26.89 3.60
C GLY A 62 -17.09 27.57 2.83
N TYR A 63 -17.52 26.96 1.73
CA TYR A 63 -18.63 27.47 0.93
C TYR A 63 -19.94 27.57 1.73
N VAL A 64 -20.28 26.55 2.52
CA VAL A 64 -21.47 26.54 3.38
C VAL A 64 -21.44 27.69 4.39
N SER A 65 -20.28 27.97 5.00
CA SER A 65 -20.13 29.09 5.94
C SER A 65 -20.37 30.45 5.26
N VAL A 66 -19.83 30.64 4.05
CA VAL A 66 -20.00 31.85 3.24
C VAL A 66 -21.45 32.03 2.79
N LEU A 67 -22.09 30.94 2.38
CA LEU A 67 -23.50 30.91 1.99
C LEU A 67 -24.39 31.30 3.17
N ARG A 68 -24.12 30.76 4.36
CA ARG A 68 -24.89 31.08 5.56
C ARG A 68 -24.76 32.56 5.92
N PHE A 69 -23.55 33.12 5.85
CA PHE A 69 -23.35 34.56 6.05
C PHE A 69 -24.16 35.42 5.06
N HIS A 70 -24.25 35.01 3.79
CA HIS A 70 -25.03 35.75 2.79
C HIS A 70 -26.53 35.71 3.09
N ILE A 71 -27.05 34.53 3.44
CA ILE A 71 -28.45 34.36 3.84
C ILE A 71 -28.76 35.24 5.06
N ASP A 72 -27.92 35.19 6.09
CA ASP A 72 -28.08 35.99 7.31
C ASP A 72 -27.98 37.50 7.03
N SER A 73 -27.23 37.89 5.99
CA SER A 73 -27.08 39.29 5.54
C SER A 73 -28.18 39.75 4.57
N GLY A 74 -29.18 38.92 4.25
CA GLY A 74 -30.22 39.22 3.26
C GLY A 74 -29.70 39.38 1.83
N LYS A 75 -28.50 38.88 1.54
CA LYS A 75 -27.90 38.86 0.20
C LYS A 75 -28.28 37.56 -0.50
N GLY A 76 -28.37 37.58 -1.83
CA GLY A 76 -28.50 36.36 -2.62
C GLY A 76 -27.29 35.43 -2.43
N PRO A 77 -27.42 34.13 -2.76
CA PRO A 77 -26.31 33.20 -2.65
C PRO A 77 -25.13 33.69 -3.52
N PRO A 78 -23.90 33.70 -3.00
CA PRO A 78 -22.73 34.08 -3.78
C PRO A 78 -22.51 33.05 -4.88
N ALA A 79 -21.99 33.51 -6.02
CA ALA A 79 -21.52 32.61 -7.07
C ALA A 79 -20.51 31.63 -6.45
N PRO A 80 -20.62 30.32 -6.70
CA PRO A 80 -19.66 29.37 -6.17
C PRO A 80 -18.30 29.64 -6.82
N ASP A 81 -17.22 29.60 -6.04
CA ASP A 81 -15.86 29.58 -6.56
C ASP A 81 -15.57 28.17 -7.13
N TRP A 82 -16.21 27.86 -8.26
CA TRP A 82 -15.94 26.60 -8.95
C TRP A 82 -14.48 26.58 -9.40
N PRO A 83 -13.77 25.45 -9.21
CA PRO A 83 -12.46 25.29 -9.82
C PRO A 83 -12.58 25.37 -11.35
N GLU A 84 -11.53 25.87 -12.02
CA GLU A 84 -11.48 25.94 -13.48
C GLU A 84 -11.78 24.56 -14.09
N GLY A 85 -12.83 24.50 -14.93
CA GLY A 85 -13.27 23.27 -15.61
C GLY A 85 -14.63 22.71 -15.18
N LEU A 86 -15.32 23.33 -14.22
CA LEU A 86 -16.67 22.96 -13.76
C LEU A 86 -17.78 23.98 -14.12
N VAL A 87 -17.45 24.97 -14.96
CA VAL A 87 -18.37 26.01 -15.45
C VAL A 87 -19.03 25.60 -16.76
#